data_AF-A0A485BVM1-F1
#
_entry.id   AF-A0A485BVM1-F1
#
_cell.length_a   1.000
_cell.length_b   1.000
_cell.length_c   1.000
_cell.angle_alpha   90.00
_cell.angle_beta   90.00
_cell.angle_gamma   90.00
#
_symmetry.space_group_name_H-M   'P 1'
#
loop_
_entity.id
_entity.type
_entity.pdbx_description
1 polymer ?
#
loop_
_entity_poly.entity_id
_entity_poly.type
_entity_poly.pdbx_seq_one_letter_code
_entity_poly.pdbx_strand_id
1 'polypeptide(L)'
;MLTSLIGTPWLPQIADGILVLEDINEHPFRVERMLLQLLHSGILARQRAIILGSFSGAAPNDYDAGYDLPAVYAYLRAQLAIPLIDGLDFGHEQRTVTLPLGARALLVNNAATTTLTLSGHPVLTE
;
A
#
# COMPACT_ATOMS: atom_id res chain seq x y z
N MET A 1 2.98 2.52 10.11
CA MET A 1 2.85 3.94 10.57
C MET A 1 1.48 4.56 10.32
N LEU A 2 0.94 4.55 9.09
CA LEU A 2 -0.30 5.27 8.74
C LEU A 2 -1.49 5.02 9.68
N THR A 3 -1.69 3.76 10.12
CA THR A 3 -2.79 3.37 11.01
C THR A 3 -2.76 4.05 12.37
N SER A 4 -1.58 4.41 12.89
CA SER A 4 -1.47 5.12 14.19
C SER A 4 -1.97 6.57 14.13
N LEU A 5 -2.10 7.14 12.93
CA LEU A 5 -2.61 8.49 12.73
C LEU A 5 -4.13 8.54 12.65
N ILE A 6 -4.82 7.40 12.49
CA ILE A 6 -6.28 7.37 12.37
C ILE A 6 -6.94 7.94 13.63
N GLY A 7 -7.83 8.92 13.44
CA GLY A 7 -8.49 9.65 14.52
C GLY A 7 -7.71 10.85 15.06
N THR A 8 -6.51 11.12 14.54
CA THR A 8 -5.69 12.28 14.92
C THR A 8 -5.79 13.42 13.91
N PRO A 9 -5.43 14.67 14.28
CA PRO A 9 -5.37 15.80 13.35
C PRO A 9 -4.34 15.65 12.23
N TRP A 10 -3.39 14.72 12.37
CA TRP A 10 -2.27 14.57 11.43
C TRP A 10 -2.56 13.56 10.31
N LEU A 11 -3.69 12.84 10.36
CA LEU A 11 -4.07 11.95 9.26
C LEU A 11 -4.38 12.75 7.99
N PRO A 12 -3.65 12.53 6.88
CA PRO A 12 -3.91 13.24 5.64
C PRO A 12 -5.32 12.94 5.11
N GLN A 13 -6.04 13.99 4.71
CA GLN A 13 -7.37 13.89 4.11
C GLN A 13 -7.26 13.93 2.58
N ILE A 14 -6.67 12.87 2.01
CA ILE A 14 -6.47 12.73 0.56
C ILE A 14 -7.59 11.87 -0.02
N ALA A 15 -8.37 12.46 -0.92
CA ALA A 15 -9.31 11.77 -1.80
C ALA A 15 -8.75 11.71 -3.23
N ASP A 16 -9.24 10.75 -4.02
CA ASP A 16 -8.84 10.52 -5.40
C ASP A 16 -7.34 10.26 -5.61
N GLY A 17 -6.66 9.75 -4.58
CA GLY A 17 -5.22 9.49 -4.60
C GLY A 17 -4.83 8.09 -5.07
N ILE A 18 -3.52 7.86 -5.15
CA ILE A 18 -2.92 6.51 -5.22
C ILE A 18 -2.25 6.28 -3.86
N LEU A 19 -2.75 5.33 -3.09
CA LEU A 19 -2.20 5.01 -1.77
C LEU A 19 -1.18 3.89 -1.91
N VAL A 20 0.05 4.14 -1.49
CA VAL A 20 1.13 3.14 -1.45
C VAL A 20 1.39 2.74 0.00
N LEU A 21 1.45 1.43 0.27
CA LEU A 21 1.63 0.87 1.62
C LEU A 21 2.72 -0.20 1.62
N GLU A 22 3.50 -0.24 2.68
CA GLU A 22 4.56 -1.21 2.96
C GLU A 22 4.68 -1.40 4.48
N ASP A 23 5.29 -2.49 4.93
CA ASP A 23 5.63 -2.68 6.35
C ASP A 23 6.75 -3.73 6.54
N ILE A 24 7.29 -3.83 7.76
CA ILE A 24 8.35 -4.78 8.11
C ILE A 24 8.08 -5.47 9.46
N ASN A 25 8.41 -6.76 9.54
CA ASN A 25 8.26 -7.60 10.73
C ASN A 25 6.81 -7.68 11.24
N GLU A 26 5.84 -7.48 10.35
CA GLU A 26 4.44 -7.60 10.64
C GLU A 26 3.91 -8.91 10.05
N HIS A 27 3.43 -9.80 10.93
CA HIS A 27 2.80 -11.05 10.52
C HIS A 27 1.61 -10.78 9.59
N PRO A 28 1.32 -11.63 8.57
CA PRO A 28 0.20 -11.43 7.64
C PRO A 28 -1.14 -11.01 8.28
N PHE A 29 -1.52 -11.59 9.43
CA PHE A 29 -2.76 -11.21 10.12
C PHE A 29 -2.74 -9.77 10.66
N ARG A 30 -1.57 -9.24 11.03
CA ARG A 30 -1.41 -7.85 11.49
C ARG A 30 -1.52 -6.89 10.32
N VAL A 31 -0.93 -7.26 9.19
CA VAL A 31 -1.09 -6.55 7.91
C VAL A 31 -2.57 -6.49 7.53
N GLU A 32 -3.28 -7.63 7.52
CA GLU A 32 -4.72 -7.67 7.24
C GLU A 32 -5.51 -6.78 8.21
N ARG A 33 -5.27 -6.91 9.52
CA ARG A 33 -5.95 -6.10 10.54
C ARG A 33 -5.78 -4.59 10.27
N MET A 34 -4.59 -4.15 9.89
CA MET A 34 -4.32 -2.75 9.56
C MET A 34 -5.00 -2.32 8.26
N LEU A 35 -4.97 -3.15 7.23
CA LEU A 35 -5.64 -2.89 5.95
C LEU A 35 -7.16 -2.81 6.13
N LEU A 36 -7.75 -3.66 6.97
CA LEU A 36 -9.17 -3.62 7.29
C LEU A 36 -9.55 -2.40 8.13
N GLN A 37 -8.66 -1.91 9.00
CA GLN A 37 -8.87 -0.64 9.67
C GLN A 37 -8.96 0.51 8.66
N LEU A 38 -8.05 0.56 7.67
CA LEU A 38 -8.09 1.56 6.58
C LEU A 38 -9.34 1.40 5.70
N LEU A 39 -9.78 0.17 5.45
CA LEU A 39 -10.99 -0.14 4.69
C LEU A 39 -12.22 0.40 5.41
N HIS A 40 -12.42 -0.01 6.66
CA HIS A 40 -13.61 0.31 7.45
C HIS A 40 -13.64 1.77 7.94
N SER A 41 -12.50 2.45 7.98
CA SER A 41 -12.45 3.90 8.19
C SER A 41 -12.73 4.71 6.91
N GLY A 42 -13.04 4.05 5.78
CA GLY A 42 -13.34 4.69 4.50
C GLY A 42 -12.11 5.25 3.77
N ILE A 43 -10.89 5.04 4.28
CA ILE A 43 -9.66 5.60 3.71
C ILE A 43 -9.31 4.91 2.40
N LEU A 44 -9.53 3.60 2.28
CA LEU A 44 -9.28 2.89 1.02
C LEU A 44 -10.33 3.26 -0.04
N ALA A 45 -11.60 3.39 0.36
CA ALA A 45 -12.71 3.67 -0.55
C ALA A 45 -12.62 5.03 -1.26
N ARG A 46 -11.91 6.01 -0.67
CA ARG A 46 -11.72 7.34 -1.28
C ARG A 46 -10.51 7.42 -2.24
N GLN A 47 -9.76 6.34 -2.44
CA GLN A 47 -8.62 6.31 -3.36
C GLN A 47 -9.04 5.88 -4.78
N ARG A 48 -8.17 6.12 -5.76
CA ARG A 48 -8.31 5.61 -7.14
C ARG A 48 -7.60 4.27 -7.34
N ALA A 49 -6.54 4.02 -6.59
CA ALA A 49 -5.81 2.75 -6.60
C ALA A 49 -5.05 2.55 -5.29
N ILE A 50 -4.79 1.29 -4.96
CA ILE A 50 -3.89 0.89 -3.88
C ILE A 50 -2.67 0.18 -4.51
N ILE A 51 -1.47 0.54 -4.06
CA ILE A 51 -0.23 -0.16 -4.41
C ILE A 51 0.38 -0.72 -3.13
N LEU A 52 0.68 -2.02 -3.14
CA LEU A 52 1.39 -2.70 -2.08
C LEU A 52 2.87 -2.81 -2.47
N GLY A 53 3.71 -2.26 -1.61
CA GLY A 53 5.16 -2.42 -1.63
C GLY A 53 5.60 -3.73 -0.97
N SER A 54 6.80 -3.70 -0.42
CA SER A 54 7.41 -4.81 0.29
C SER A 54 6.79 -4.96 1.68
N PHE A 55 6.35 -6.18 1.99
CA PHE A 55 5.98 -6.60 3.35
C PHE A 55 7.01 -7.63 3.82
N SER A 56 8.10 -7.15 4.41
CA SER A 56 9.27 -7.97 4.75
C SER A 56 9.20 -8.53 6.17
N GLY A 57 9.91 -9.63 6.43
CA GLY A 57 9.86 -10.29 7.75
C GLY A 57 8.47 -10.85 8.11
N ALA A 58 7.62 -11.10 7.11
CA ALA A 58 6.23 -11.52 7.26
C ALA A 58 6.02 -13.03 6.98
N ALA A 59 7.06 -13.85 7.19
CA ALA A 59 6.97 -15.28 6.93
C ALA A 59 5.93 -15.94 7.86
N PRO A 60 5.02 -16.76 7.32
CA PRO A 60 4.10 -17.56 8.13
C PRO A 60 4.86 -18.56 9.01
N ASN A 61 4.20 -19.00 10.07
CA ASN A 61 4.61 -20.09 10.95
C ASN A 61 3.65 -21.28 10.83
N ASP A 62 3.99 -22.39 11.48
CA ASP A 62 3.23 -23.65 11.38
C ASP A 62 1.74 -23.51 11.75
N TYR A 63 1.41 -22.60 12.67
CA TYR A 63 0.02 -22.40 13.12
C TYR A 63 -0.85 -21.71 12.06
N ASP A 64 -0.25 -21.00 11.11
CA ASP A 64 -1.00 -20.27 10.08
C ASP A 64 -1.70 -21.20 9.08
N ALA A 65 -1.28 -22.47 9.01
CA ALA A 65 -1.97 -23.50 8.25
C ALA A 65 -2.31 -23.09 6.80
N GLY A 66 -1.38 -22.40 6.13
CA GLY A 66 -1.53 -21.92 4.75
C GLY A 66 -2.00 -20.46 4.63
N TYR A 67 -2.18 -19.74 5.74
CA TYR A 67 -2.45 -18.31 5.72
C TYR A 67 -1.17 -17.48 5.56
N ASP A 68 -1.15 -16.60 4.56
CA ASP A 68 0.01 -15.81 4.17
C ASP A 68 -0.40 -14.45 3.55
N LEU A 69 0.58 -13.65 3.11
CA LEU A 69 0.32 -12.36 2.46
C LEU A 69 -0.53 -12.48 1.18
N PRO A 70 -0.28 -13.43 0.26
CA PRO A 70 -1.20 -13.70 -0.85
C PRO A 70 -2.66 -13.89 -0.44
N ALA A 71 -2.94 -14.62 0.65
CA ALA A 71 -4.28 -14.77 1.19
C ALA A 71 -4.89 -13.42 1.64
N VAL A 72 -4.10 -12.58 2.34
CA VAL A 72 -4.49 -11.22 2.73
C VAL A 72 -4.85 -10.37 1.50
N TYR A 73 -4.00 -10.41 0.47
CA TYR A 73 -4.21 -9.60 -0.74
C TYR A 73 -5.45 -10.07 -1.51
N ALA A 74 -5.67 -11.38 -1.59
CA ALA A 74 -6.86 -11.95 -2.21
C ALA A 74 -8.14 -11.54 -1.46
N TYR A 75 -8.12 -11.61 -0.12
CA TYR A 75 -9.24 -11.16 0.70
C TYR A 75 -9.53 -9.67 0.49
N LEU A 76 -8.50 -8.81 0.58
CA LEU A 76 -8.67 -7.37 0.42
C LEU A 76 -9.17 -7.00 -0.98
N ARG A 77 -8.67 -7.65 -2.04
CA ARG A 77 -9.16 -7.48 -3.41
C ARG A 77 -10.65 -7.76 -3.54
N ALA A 78 -11.15 -8.79 -2.86
CA ALA A 78 -12.57 -9.12 -2.87
C ALA A 78 -13.46 -8.06 -2.20
N GLN A 79 -12.89 -7.18 -1.37
CA GLN A 79 -13.61 -6.11 -0.68
C GLN A 79 -13.52 -4.75 -1.39
N LEU A 80 -12.56 -4.56 -2.29
CA LEU A 80 -12.29 -3.27 -2.92
C LEU A 80 -12.99 -3.13 -4.28
N ALA A 81 -13.58 -1.96 -4.52
CA ALA A 81 -14.09 -1.56 -5.84
C ALA A 81 -13.01 -0.93 -6.75
N ILE A 82 -11.81 -0.71 -6.21
CA ILE A 82 -10.67 -0.07 -6.88
C ILE A 82 -9.52 -1.06 -7.08
N PRO A 83 -8.65 -0.86 -8.08
CA PRO A 83 -7.51 -1.75 -8.31
C PRO A 83 -6.55 -1.76 -7.12
N LEU A 84 -6.12 -2.97 -6.75
CA LEU A 84 -5.01 -3.23 -5.85
C LEU A 84 -3.89 -3.93 -6.63
N ILE A 85 -2.74 -3.27 -6.70
CA ILE A 85 -1.53 -3.76 -7.35
C ILE A 85 -0.50 -4.08 -6.27
N ASP A 86 0.17 -5.22 -6.37
CA ASP A 86 1.28 -5.59 -5.49
C ASP A 86 2.58 -5.77 -6.27
N GLY A 87 3.69 -5.92 -5.56
CA GLY A 87 5.01 -6.20 -6.15
C GLY A 87 5.85 -4.95 -6.44
N LEU A 88 5.50 -3.78 -5.90
CA LEU A 88 6.39 -2.62 -5.97
C LEU A 88 7.60 -2.82 -5.04
N ASP A 89 8.81 -2.64 -5.56
CA ASP A 89 10.04 -2.57 -4.75
C ASP A 89 10.06 -1.25 -3.93
N PHE A 90 9.28 -1.18 -2.86
CA PHE A 90 9.16 -0.04 -1.94
C PHE A 90 8.97 -0.52 -0.51
N GLY A 91 9.87 -0.13 0.37
CA GLY A 91 9.78 -0.44 1.80
C GLY A 91 11.16 -0.63 2.43
N HIS A 92 11.26 -1.58 3.34
CA HIS A 92 12.46 -1.82 4.17
C HIS A 92 13.48 -2.80 3.56
N GLU A 93 13.30 -3.19 2.29
CA GLU A 93 14.26 -4.01 1.56
C GLU A 93 15.43 -3.17 1.03
N GLN A 94 16.54 -3.84 0.67
CA GLN A 94 17.67 -3.15 0.02
C GLN A 94 17.25 -2.47 -1.30
N ARG A 95 16.29 -3.06 -2.01
CA ARG A 95 15.66 -2.47 -3.18
C ARG A 95 14.44 -1.67 -2.72
N THR A 96 14.54 -0.35 -2.81
CA THR A 96 13.44 0.55 -2.47
C THR A 96 13.48 1.78 -3.39
N VAL A 97 12.34 2.09 -4.01
CA VAL A 97 12.19 3.32 -4.80
C VAL A 97 11.91 4.53 -3.90
N THR A 98 12.21 5.73 -4.40
CA THR A 98 11.84 6.98 -3.71
C THR A 98 10.48 7.48 -4.21
N LEU A 99 9.52 7.65 -3.31
CA LEU A 99 8.20 8.19 -3.61
C LEU A 99 7.99 9.58 -3.00
N PRO A 100 7.85 10.65 -3.81
CA PRO A 100 7.50 11.97 -3.30
C PRO A 100 6.02 12.02 -2.87
N LEU A 101 5.76 11.87 -1.57
CA LEU A 101 4.42 11.93 -1.01
C LEU A 101 3.76 13.30 -1.27
N GLY A 102 2.53 13.29 -1.79
CA GLY A 102 1.79 14.50 -2.18
C GLY A 102 2.01 14.95 -3.64
N ALA A 103 2.91 14.30 -4.38
CA ALA A 103 3.07 14.52 -5.81
C ALA A 103 1.86 14.01 -6.63
N ARG A 104 1.77 14.43 -7.90
CA ARG A 104 0.82 13.87 -8.85
C ARG A 104 1.35 12.55 -9.40
N ALA A 105 0.47 11.57 -9.49
CA ALA A 105 0.80 10.23 -9.97
C ALA A 105 -0.17 9.77 -11.07
N LEU A 106 0.38 9.16 -12.12
CA LEU A 106 -0.37 8.42 -13.13
C LEU A 106 0.04 6.95 -13.04
N LEU A 107 -0.94 6.07 -12.81
CA LEU A 107 -0.76 4.64 -12.78
C LEU A 107 -1.32 4.01 -14.05
N VAL A 108 -0.48 3.28 -14.78
CA VAL A 108 -0.88 2.46 -15.92
C VAL A 108 -0.52 1.02 -15.60
N ASN A 109 -1.50 0.13 -15.64
CA ASN A 109 -1.30 -1.31 -15.43
C ASN A 109 -1.89 -2.07 -16.62
N ASN A 110 -1.04 -2.79 -17.34
CA ASN A 110 -1.43 -3.66 -18.44
C ASN A 110 -0.83 -5.06 -18.23
N ALA A 111 -1.17 -6.02 -19.09
CA ALA A 111 -0.74 -7.42 -18.94
C ALA A 111 0.79 -7.63 -18.98
N ALA A 112 1.55 -6.71 -19.58
CA ALA A 112 3.00 -6.82 -19.72
C ALA A 112 3.76 -5.95 -18.71
N THR A 113 3.23 -4.78 -18.36
CA THR A 113 3.93 -3.78 -17.55
C THR A 113 3.01 -3.00 -16.62
N THR A 114 3.55 -2.67 -15.45
CA THR A 114 3.00 -1.67 -14.54
C THR A 114 3.93 -0.46 -14.54
N THR A 115 3.38 0.75 -14.68
CA THR A 115 4.16 2.00 -14.69
C THR A 115 3.50 3.03 -13.79
N LEU A 116 4.31 3.64 -12.92
CA LEU A 116 3.92 4.75 -12.06
C LEU A 116 4.73 5.98 -12.44
N THR A 117 4.09 6.97 -13.06
CA THR A 117 4.72 8.24 -13.44
C THR A 117 4.42 9.30 -12.40
N LEU A 118 5.47 9.94 -11.85
CA LEU A 118 5.37 10.91 -10.75
C LEU A 118 5.80 12.30 -11.22
N SER A 119 5.06 13.34 -10.84
CA SER A 119 5.33 14.73 -11.28
C SER A 119 4.87 15.77 -10.25
N GLY A 120 5.36 17.00 -10.38
CA GLY A 120 4.96 18.14 -9.54
C GLY A 120 5.59 18.18 -8.14
N HIS A 121 6.52 17.27 -7.83
CA HIS A 121 7.37 17.39 -6.66
C HIS A 121 8.53 18.36 -6.94
N PRO A 122 9.05 19.06 -5.92
CA PRO A 122 10.23 19.89 -6.08
C PRO A 122 11.45 19.03 -6.46
N VAL A 123 12.35 19.60 -7.27
CA VAL A 123 13.57 18.95 -7.75
C VAL A 123 14.78 19.86 -7.51
N LEU A 124 15.97 19.27 -7.54
CA LEU A 124 17.21 20.05 -7.52
C LEU A 124 17.27 20.95 -8.76
N THR A 125 17.60 22.22 -8.56
CA THR A 125 17.93 23.14 -9.65
C THR A 125 19.42 23.04 -9.91
N GLU A 126 19.79 22.74 -11.16
CA GLU A 126 21.19 22.79 -11.63
C GLU A 126 21.75 24.22 -11.62
#